data_AF-A0A1I7HQW5-F1
#
_entry.id   AF-A0A1I7HQW5-F1
#
_cell.length_a   1.000
_cell.length_b   1.000
_cell.length_c   1.000
_cell.angle_alpha   90.00
_cell.angle_beta   90.00
_cell.angle_gamma   90.00
#
_symmetry.space_group_name_H-M   'P 1'
#
loop_
_entity.id
_entity.type
_entity.pdbx_description
1 polymer ?
#
loop_
_entity_poly.entity_id
_entity_poly.type
_entity_poly.pdbx_seq_one_letter_code
_entity_poly.pdbx_strand_id
1 'polypeptide(L)'
;MADSAKANELRKSGDIDSALPMYRELWESSKDKFAASGLLFCLRKKKMFSEALPLAEEAYSKFPGFEWCKNEYIWTLIQGKLYTFPDDGQLEELVGIVSKIIELKPDEIAYKITVFKLLKSAKKHGNWNLLNEWITKISPDILTGYTDEESGWTDKVLWYYYRVNGLIYSHNEEEAIKIVDERSGEFYKQKKYFDRLKAKAFISQEKIENAIEVYKTLVTGRPDWWLLHEYGDLLLKQGKIEDGFSYLIRAAVAPPMKPELKVTLFSDIGTVLVQMKNPEQAIPHFQLAKAVREEQDWGIGDLNEKITNLGSEINNKADIRTLIRMCQNIWQRYLPKDSSVTDTNRKTKGLVGKVTGLIDGRPFCFIKTQDNQSYFCSTSDLPKGAINNQSVRFEVKPSFDKKKNKETLKAVNVRQI
;
A
#
# COMPACT_ATOMS: atom_id res chain seq x y z
N MET A 1 8.68 -40.60 -33.44
CA MET A 1 8.58 -39.27 -34.10
C MET A 1 7.15 -38.72 -34.08
N ALA A 2 6.11 -39.52 -34.39
CA ALA A 2 4.71 -39.08 -34.32
C ALA A 2 4.27 -38.63 -32.91
N ASP A 3 4.69 -39.34 -31.85
CA ASP A 3 4.28 -39.03 -30.48
C ASP A 3 4.87 -37.73 -29.95
N SER A 4 6.10 -37.40 -30.34
CA SER A 4 6.76 -36.13 -29.97
C SER A 4 6.08 -34.92 -30.64
N ALA A 5 5.69 -35.05 -31.92
CA ALA A 5 4.96 -34.00 -32.63
C ALA A 5 3.59 -33.75 -32.00
N LYS A 6 2.84 -34.83 -31.73
CA LYS A 6 1.52 -34.77 -31.08
C LYS A 6 1.59 -34.20 -29.67
N ALA A 7 2.56 -34.61 -28.85
CA ALA A 7 2.74 -34.04 -27.50
C ALA A 7 3.02 -32.53 -27.55
N ASN A 8 3.82 -32.07 -28.51
CA ASN A 8 4.12 -30.65 -28.68
C ASN A 8 2.92 -29.84 -29.19
N GLU A 9 2.07 -30.41 -30.04
CA GLU A 9 0.81 -29.78 -30.47
C GLU A 9 -0.14 -29.56 -29.29
N LEU A 10 -0.36 -30.60 -28.47
CA LEU A 10 -1.20 -30.52 -27.26
C LEU A 10 -0.67 -29.46 -26.27
N ARG A 11 0.65 -29.43 -26.08
CA ARG A 11 1.29 -28.41 -25.23
C ARG A 11 1.06 -26.99 -25.74
N LYS A 12 1.17 -26.79 -27.07
CA LYS A 12 0.96 -25.47 -27.71
C LYS A 12 -0.51 -25.05 -27.71
N SER A 13 -1.45 -25.99 -27.82
CA SER A 13 -2.89 -25.70 -27.71
C SER A 13 -3.34 -25.44 -26.27
N GLY A 14 -2.49 -25.73 -25.29
CA GLY A 14 -2.78 -25.55 -23.87
C GLY A 14 -3.47 -26.75 -23.22
N ASP A 15 -3.65 -27.86 -23.94
CA ASP A 15 -4.13 -29.13 -23.38
C ASP A 15 -3.00 -29.83 -22.61
N ILE A 16 -2.70 -29.29 -21.43
CA ILE A 16 -1.62 -29.77 -20.57
C ILE A 16 -1.93 -31.15 -19.98
N ASP A 17 -3.20 -31.44 -19.73
CA ASP A 17 -3.63 -32.72 -19.15
C ASP A 17 -3.33 -33.89 -20.08
N SER A 18 -3.59 -33.74 -21.38
CA SER A 18 -3.24 -34.74 -22.38
C SER A 18 -1.74 -34.77 -22.71
N ALA A 19 -1.07 -33.61 -22.68
CA ALA A 19 0.36 -33.52 -23.01
C ALA A 19 1.27 -34.14 -21.93
N LEU A 20 0.92 -33.99 -20.65
CA LEU A 20 1.75 -34.44 -19.53
C LEU A 20 2.12 -35.93 -19.56
N PRO A 21 1.18 -36.90 -19.68
CA PRO A 21 1.52 -38.32 -19.72
C PRO A 21 2.40 -38.66 -20.93
N MET A 22 2.15 -38.06 -22.09
CA MET A 22 2.98 -38.27 -23.28
C MET A 22 4.41 -37.79 -23.06
N TYR A 23 4.60 -36.65 -22.41
CA TYR A 23 5.95 -36.15 -22.08
C TYR A 23 6.66 -36.99 -21.01
N ARG A 24 5.95 -37.68 -20.11
CA ARG A 24 6.56 -38.65 -19.19
C ARG A 24 7.15 -39.83 -19.95
N GLU A 25 6.36 -40.44 -20.83
CA GLU A 25 6.80 -41.58 -21.65
C GLU A 25 7.96 -41.18 -22.58
N LEU A 26 7.89 -39.99 -23.18
CA LEU A 26 8.98 -39.46 -24.00
C LEU A 26 10.26 -39.25 -23.18
N TRP A 27 10.15 -38.72 -21.94
CA TRP A 27 11.31 -38.53 -21.09
C TRP A 27 11.93 -39.87 -20.66
N GLU A 28 11.12 -40.86 -20.27
CA GLU A 28 11.58 -42.19 -19.89
C GLU A 28 12.32 -42.91 -21.04
N SER A 29 11.80 -42.78 -22.27
CA SER A 29 12.33 -43.48 -23.44
C SER A 29 13.54 -42.79 -24.07
N SER A 30 13.49 -41.46 -24.29
CA SER A 30 14.54 -40.76 -25.03
C SER A 30 15.58 -40.10 -24.13
N LYS A 31 15.16 -39.67 -22.94
CA LYS A 31 15.92 -38.78 -22.04
C LYS A 31 16.57 -37.59 -22.78
N ASP A 32 15.92 -37.06 -23.81
CA ASP A 32 16.43 -35.94 -24.61
C ASP A 32 15.96 -34.57 -24.11
N LYS A 33 16.62 -33.51 -24.61
CA LYS A 33 16.40 -32.12 -24.18
C LYS A 33 14.99 -31.58 -24.45
N PHE A 34 14.32 -32.05 -25.50
CA PHE A 34 12.97 -31.62 -25.86
C PHE A 34 11.92 -32.32 -25.01
N ALA A 35 12.10 -33.61 -24.73
CA ALA A 35 11.26 -34.36 -23.81
C ALA A 35 11.33 -33.77 -22.39
N ALA A 36 12.55 -33.48 -21.89
CA ALA A 36 12.74 -32.80 -20.60
C ALA A 36 12.04 -31.44 -20.54
N SER A 37 12.29 -30.56 -21.51
CA SER A 37 11.69 -29.21 -21.52
C SER A 37 10.17 -29.23 -21.60
N GLY A 38 9.62 -30.13 -22.42
CA GLY A 38 8.17 -30.30 -22.56
C GLY A 38 7.53 -30.85 -21.27
N LEU A 39 8.15 -31.84 -20.64
CA LEU A 39 7.70 -32.38 -19.36
C LEU A 39 7.73 -31.31 -18.26
N LEU A 40 8.84 -30.57 -18.16
CA LEU A 40 8.99 -29.46 -17.21
C LEU A 40 7.91 -28.39 -17.38
N PHE A 41 7.64 -27.99 -18.62
CA PHE A 41 6.57 -27.05 -18.92
C PHE A 41 5.23 -27.56 -18.40
N CYS A 42 4.88 -28.82 -18.69
CA CYS A 42 3.62 -29.42 -18.26
C CYS A 42 3.52 -29.48 -16.72
N LEU A 43 4.55 -29.98 -16.04
CA LEU A 43 4.58 -30.05 -14.57
C LEU A 43 4.46 -28.67 -13.93
N ARG A 44 5.16 -27.66 -14.45
CA ARG A 44 5.08 -26.27 -13.98
C ARG A 44 3.68 -25.70 -14.16
N LYS A 45 3.05 -25.90 -15.31
CA LYS A 45 1.67 -25.45 -15.57
C LYS A 45 0.64 -26.14 -14.67
N LYS A 46 0.88 -27.40 -14.29
CA LYS A 46 0.09 -28.14 -13.30
C LYS A 46 0.48 -27.83 -11.84
N LYS A 47 1.45 -26.92 -11.61
CA LYS A 47 1.99 -26.56 -10.29
C LYS A 47 2.54 -27.76 -9.50
N MET A 48 2.99 -28.81 -10.18
CA MET A 48 3.57 -30.01 -9.58
C MET A 48 5.06 -29.81 -9.25
N PHE A 49 5.35 -28.84 -8.38
CA PHE A 49 6.73 -28.37 -8.15
C PHE A 49 7.63 -29.36 -7.40
N SER A 50 7.05 -30.27 -6.61
CA SER A 50 7.79 -31.36 -5.96
C SER A 50 8.50 -32.26 -6.97
N GLU A 51 7.90 -32.43 -8.14
CA GLU A 51 8.46 -33.21 -9.25
C GLU A 51 9.22 -32.34 -10.25
N ALA A 52 8.70 -31.14 -10.55
CA ALA A 52 9.31 -30.25 -11.54
C ALA A 52 10.71 -29.78 -11.13
N LEU A 53 10.95 -29.50 -9.83
CA LEU A 53 12.23 -28.95 -9.37
C LEU A 53 13.40 -29.93 -9.51
N PRO A 54 13.32 -31.19 -9.02
CA PRO A 54 14.36 -32.19 -9.26
C PRO A 54 14.60 -32.43 -10.76
N LEU A 55 13.52 -32.53 -11.56
CA LEU A 55 13.65 -32.71 -13.00
C LEU A 55 14.34 -31.50 -13.67
N ALA A 56 14.08 -30.29 -13.20
CA ALA A 56 14.67 -29.09 -13.80
C ALA A 56 16.19 -29.04 -13.56
N GLU A 57 16.61 -29.44 -12.37
CA GLU A 57 18.03 -29.56 -12.01
C GLU A 57 18.72 -30.67 -12.81
N GLU A 58 18.10 -31.84 -12.94
CA GLU A 58 18.59 -32.93 -13.79
C GLU A 58 18.71 -32.50 -15.26
N ALA A 59 17.65 -31.91 -15.81
CA ALA A 59 17.59 -31.49 -17.20
C ALA A 59 18.61 -30.39 -17.51
N TYR A 60 18.80 -29.42 -16.62
CA TYR A 60 19.79 -28.36 -16.79
C TYR A 60 21.23 -28.89 -16.68
N SER A 61 21.50 -29.78 -15.72
CA SER A 61 22.80 -30.43 -15.58
C SER A 61 23.17 -31.23 -16.83
N LYS A 62 22.21 -31.93 -17.43
CA LYS A 62 22.41 -32.71 -18.65
C LYS A 62 22.50 -31.85 -19.92
N PHE A 63 21.79 -30.72 -19.97
CA PHE A 63 21.66 -29.88 -21.17
C PHE A 63 21.88 -28.39 -20.87
N PRO A 64 23.04 -27.97 -20.32
CA PRO A 64 23.25 -26.60 -19.83
C PRO A 64 23.23 -25.54 -20.93
N GLY A 65 23.57 -25.91 -22.17
CA GLY A 65 23.54 -25.03 -23.33
C GLY A 65 22.18 -24.95 -24.04
N PHE A 66 21.15 -25.68 -23.57
CA PHE A 66 19.84 -25.63 -24.19
C PHE A 66 18.96 -24.57 -23.54
N GLU A 67 18.76 -23.47 -24.26
CA GLU A 67 18.07 -22.28 -23.77
C GLU A 67 16.66 -22.55 -23.25
N TRP A 68 15.91 -23.47 -23.88
CA TRP A 68 14.57 -23.79 -23.42
C TRP A 68 14.56 -24.52 -22.08
N CYS A 69 15.46 -25.50 -21.87
CA CYS A 69 15.63 -26.14 -20.55
C CYS A 69 15.97 -25.10 -19.48
N LYS A 70 16.92 -24.20 -19.77
CA LYS A 70 17.34 -23.14 -18.85
C LYS A 70 16.17 -22.22 -18.48
N ASN A 71 15.40 -21.79 -19.47
CA ASN A 71 14.23 -20.93 -19.25
C ASN A 71 13.13 -21.64 -18.46
N GLU A 72 12.83 -22.91 -18.74
CA GLU A 72 11.89 -23.67 -17.93
C GLU A 72 12.39 -23.86 -16.49
N TYR A 73 13.69 -24.04 -16.27
CA TYR A 73 14.25 -24.12 -14.94
C TYR A 73 14.08 -22.81 -14.16
N ILE A 74 14.45 -21.68 -14.75
CA ILE A 74 14.25 -20.34 -14.18
C ILE A 74 12.78 -20.14 -13.77
N TRP A 75 11.84 -20.39 -14.69
CA TRP A 75 10.41 -20.19 -14.40
C TRP A 75 9.85 -21.18 -13.39
N THR A 76 10.43 -22.39 -13.29
CA THR A 76 10.08 -23.37 -12.26
C THR A 76 10.56 -22.91 -10.88
N LEU A 77 11.78 -22.35 -10.78
CA LEU A 77 12.28 -21.73 -9.54
C LEU A 77 11.43 -20.53 -9.14
N ILE A 78 11.09 -19.64 -10.09
CA ILE A 78 10.25 -18.47 -9.81
C ILE A 78 8.88 -18.91 -9.27
N GLN A 79 8.19 -19.83 -9.94
CA GLN A 79 6.83 -20.18 -9.56
C GLN A 79 6.77 -21.13 -8.35
N GLY A 80 7.71 -22.05 -8.23
CA GLY A 80 7.71 -23.10 -7.21
C GLY A 80 8.46 -22.74 -5.93
N LYS A 81 9.37 -21.76 -5.97
CA LYS A 81 10.16 -21.32 -4.81
C LYS A 81 10.00 -19.83 -4.52
N LEU A 82 10.15 -18.96 -5.51
CA LEU A 82 10.16 -17.51 -5.27
C LEU A 82 8.77 -16.95 -4.93
N TYR A 83 7.73 -17.34 -5.69
CA TYR A 83 6.35 -16.89 -5.46
C TYR A 83 5.72 -17.51 -4.22
N THR A 84 6.09 -18.74 -3.92
CA THR A 84 5.65 -19.48 -2.74
C THR A 84 6.47 -19.15 -1.50
N PHE A 85 7.52 -18.34 -1.63
CA PHE A 85 8.36 -17.95 -0.51
C PHE A 85 7.53 -17.16 0.52
N PRO A 86 7.48 -17.61 1.79
CA PRO A 86 6.62 -17.03 2.83
C PRO A 86 7.02 -15.59 3.12
N ASP A 87 6.04 -14.76 3.47
CA ASP A 87 6.28 -13.34 3.71
C ASP A 87 7.15 -13.10 4.96
N ASP A 88 7.12 -14.01 5.92
CA ASP A 88 7.93 -14.07 7.16
C ASP A 88 9.11 -15.06 7.06
N GLY A 89 9.44 -15.53 5.86
CA GLY A 89 10.58 -16.42 5.63
C GLY A 89 11.92 -15.73 5.86
N GLN A 90 12.94 -16.54 6.19
CA GLN A 90 14.30 -16.06 6.45
C GLN A 90 14.94 -15.44 5.19
N LEU A 91 15.46 -14.23 5.32
CA LEU A 91 15.98 -13.46 4.19
C LEU A 91 17.14 -14.17 3.49
N GLU A 92 17.97 -14.90 4.24
CA GLU A 92 19.12 -15.66 3.74
C GLU A 92 18.69 -16.78 2.78
N GLU A 93 17.58 -17.48 3.07
CA GLU A 93 17.04 -18.50 2.19
C GLU A 93 16.55 -17.90 0.87
N LEU A 94 15.89 -16.74 0.94
CA LEU A 94 15.44 -16.01 -0.25
C LEU A 94 16.64 -15.56 -1.10
N VAL A 95 17.71 -15.08 -0.47
CA VAL A 95 18.96 -14.72 -1.17
C VAL A 95 19.53 -15.94 -1.90
N GLY A 96 19.50 -17.13 -1.30
CA GLY A 96 19.91 -18.37 -1.95
C GLY A 96 19.09 -18.70 -3.21
N ILE A 97 17.75 -18.58 -3.12
CA ILE A 97 16.85 -18.80 -4.27
C ILE A 97 17.14 -17.77 -5.39
N VAL A 98 17.27 -16.50 -5.03
CA VAL A 98 17.56 -15.41 -5.96
C VAL A 98 18.90 -15.66 -6.66
N SER A 99 19.95 -15.96 -5.90
CA SER A 99 21.29 -16.20 -6.45
C SER A 99 21.27 -17.34 -7.47
N LYS A 100 20.59 -18.45 -7.14
CA LYS A 100 20.41 -19.59 -8.04
C LYS A 100 19.71 -19.19 -9.35
N ILE A 101 18.68 -18.33 -9.28
CA ILE A 101 18.00 -17.85 -10.49
C ILE A 101 18.91 -16.93 -11.31
N ILE A 102 19.65 -16.02 -10.67
CA ILE A 102 20.55 -15.06 -11.36
C ILE A 102 21.72 -15.77 -12.06
N GLU A 103 22.29 -16.81 -11.44
CA GLU A 103 23.36 -17.63 -12.05
C GLU A 103 22.92 -18.28 -13.37
N LEU A 104 21.63 -18.58 -13.52
CA LEU A 104 21.06 -19.12 -14.76
C LEU A 104 20.90 -18.06 -15.87
N LYS A 105 21.28 -16.80 -15.62
CA LYS A 105 21.20 -15.68 -16.56
C LYS A 105 19.80 -15.52 -17.15
N PRO A 106 18.81 -15.13 -16.32
CA PRO A 106 17.42 -15.03 -16.73
C PRO A 106 17.21 -13.91 -17.74
N ASP A 107 16.12 -14.01 -18.50
CA ASP A 107 15.64 -12.89 -19.31
C ASP A 107 15.24 -11.69 -18.41
N GLU A 108 15.00 -10.55 -19.04
CA GLU A 108 14.70 -9.29 -18.34
C GLU A 108 13.48 -9.39 -17.42
N ILE A 109 12.44 -10.12 -17.85
CA ILE A 109 11.19 -10.27 -17.10
C ILE A 109 11.44 -11.10 -15.84
N ALA A 110 12.09 -12.26 -15.98
CA ALA A 110 12.44 -13.14 -14.88
C ALA A 110 13.45 -12.50 -13.93
N TYR A 111 14.44 -11.76 -14.45
CA TYR A 111 15.40 -10.99 -13.66
C TYR A 111 14.68 -9.96 -12.79
N LYS A 112 13.82 -9.14 -13.39
CA LYS A 112 13.03 -8.11 -12.70
C LYS A 112 12.19 -8.71 -11.58
N ILE A 113 11.38 -9.73 -11.88
CA ILE A 113 10.51 -10.40 -10.89
C ILE A 113 11.33 -10.89 -9.69
N THR A 114 12.48 -11.51 -9.98
CA THR A 114 13.36 -12.11 -8.98
C THR A 114 13.94 -11.06 -8.05
N VAL A 115 14.51 -9.99 -8.60
CA VAL A 115 15.10 -8.92 -7.80
C VAL A 115 14.02 -8.13 -7.05
N PHE A 116 12.86 -7.82 -7.64
CA PHE A 116 11.81 -7.09 -6.93
C PHE A 116 11.22 -7.87 -5.74
N LYS A 117 11.13 -9.21 -5.81
CA LYS A 117 10.77 -10.03 -4.63
C LYS A 117 11.83 -9.90 -3.53
N LEU A 118 13.12 -9.91 -3.88
CA LEU A 118 14.20 -9.70 -2.91
C LEU A 118 14.10 -8.32 -2.27
N LEU A 119 13.96 -7.25 -3.06
CA LEU A 119 13.88 -5.87 -2.58
C LEU A 119 12.69 -5.67 -1.63
N LYS A 120 11.54 -6.25 -1.96
CA LYS A 120 10.36 -6.24 -1.07
C LYS A 120 10.65 -6.90 0.28
N SER A 121 11.32 -8.06 0.27
CA SER A 121 11.67 -8.77 1.50
C SER A 121 12.75 -8.06 2.32
N ALA A 122 13.80 -7.56 1.66
CA ALA A 122 14.87 -6.79 2.28
C ALA A 122 14.33 -5.55 3.01
N LYS A 123 13.42 -4.81 2.36
CA LYS A 123 12.71 -3.67 2.99
C LYS A 123 11.92 -4.10 4.23
N LYS A 124 11.17 -5.21 4.15
CA LYS A 124 10.36 -5.72 5.26
C LYS A 124 11.22 -6.06 6.49
N HIS A 125 12.39 -6.65 6.26
CA HIS A 125 13.34 -7.01 7.32
C HIS A 125 14.25 -5.86 7.75
N GLY A 126 14.12 -4.67 7.16
CA GLY A 126 15.00 -3.52 7.44
C GLY A 126 16.45 -3.74 7.00
N ASN A 127 16.72 -4.67 6.07
CA ASN A 127 18.05 -4.91 5.52
C ASN A 127 18.33 -3.95 4.35
N TRP A 128 18.63 -2.70 4.71
CA TRP A 128 18.84 -1.60 3.75
C TRP A 128 20.11 -1.75 2.93
N ASN A 129 21.14 -2.40 3.48
CA ASN A 129 22.40 -2.69 2.77
C ASN A 129 22.14 -3.61 1.57
N LEU A 130 21.43 -4.73 1.79
CA LEU A 130 21.06 -5.65 0.71
C LEU A 130 20.15 -4.96 -0.31
N LEU A 131 19.18 -4.16 0.15
CA LEU A 131 18.31 -3.41 -0.74
C LEU A 131 19.10 -2.47 -1.65
N ASN A 132 20.05 -1.70 -1.10
CA ASN A 132 20.87 -0.76 -1.85
C ASN A 132 21.85 -1.42 -2.81
N GLU A 133 22.41 -2.57 -2.43
CA GLU A 133 23.25 -3.36 -3.33
C GLU A 133 22.43 -3.81 -4.55
N TRP A 134 21.23 -4.37 -4.33
CA TRP A 134 20.46 -5.01 -5.39
C TRP A 134 19.65 -4.05 -6.25
N ILE A 135 19.14 -2.94 -5.71
CA ILE A 135 18.34 -1.97 -6.48
C ILE A 135 19.16 -1.38 -7.63
N THR A 136 20.46 -1.17 -7.43
CA THR A 136 21.37 -0.58 -8.43
C THR A 136 21.70 -1.53 -9.58
N LYS A 137 21.44 -2.85 -9.42
CA LYS A 137 21.62 -3.84 -10.50
C LYS A 137 20.50 -3.80 -11.54
N ILE A 138 19.37 -3.15 -11.22
CA ILE A 138 18.31 -2.85 -12.17
C ILE A 138 18.43 -1.40 -12.62
N SER A 139 18.58 -1.17 -13.92
CA SER A 139 18.42 0.18 -14.47
C SER A 139 16.94 0.58 -14.46
N PRO A 140 16.58 1.78 -13.98
CA PRO A 140 15.20 2.25 -14.06
C PRO A 140 14.73 2.50 -15.50
N ASP A 141 15.63 2.60 -16.48
CA ASP A 141 15.30 2.88 -17.88
C ASP A 141 14.74 1.67 -18.62
N ILE A 142 15.09 0.46 -18.17
CA ILE A 142 14.54 -0.78 -18.72
C ILE A 142 13.14 -1.10 -18.14
N LEU A 143 12.75 -0.44 -17.05
CA LEU A 143 11.46 -0.64 -16.38
C LEU A 143 10.31 0.05 -17.11
N THR A 144 10.08 -0.37 -18.35
CA THR A 144 8.96 0.05 -19.18
C THR A 144 7.82 -0.97 -19.09
N GLY A 145 6.56 -0.53 -19.10
CA GLY A 145 5.45 -1.44 -19.46
C GLY A 145 4.65 -2.12 -18.34
N TYR A 146 4.68 -1.65 -17.09
CA TYR A 146 3.60 -1.97 -16.15
C TYR A 146 3.11 -0.72 -15.44
N THR A 147 1.85 -0.39 -15.65
CA THR A 147 1.11 0.65 -14.93
C THR A 147 -0.05 -0.06 -14.25
N ASP A 148 -0.05 -0.13 -12.92
CA ASP A 148 -1.32 -0.17 -12.22
C ASP A 148 -1.98 1.19 -12.45
N GLU A 149 -2.91 1.28 -13.42
CA GLU A 149 -3.52 2.56 -13.79
C GLU A 149 -4.30 3.20 -12.62
N GLU A 150 -4.83 2.35 -11.74
CA GLU A 150 -5.65 2.74 -10.58
C GLU A 150 -4.78 3.36 -9.49
N SER A 151 -3.67 2.71 -9.10
CA SER A 151 -2.78 3.23 -8.06
C SER A 151 -1.68 4.17 -8.58
N GLY A 152 -1.38 4.07 -9.89
CA GLY A 152 -0.29 4.75 -10.57
C GLY A 152 1.10 4.22 -10.28
N TRP A 153 1.24 3.14 -9.49
CA TRP A 153 2.54 2.54 -9.22
C TRP A 153 3.02 1.74 -10.43
N THR A 154 4.08 2.23 -11.07
CA THR A 154 4.82 1.47 -12.09
C THR A 154 6.04 0.81 -11.47
N ASP A 155 6.62 -0.18 -12.16
CA ASP A 155 7.90 -0.77 -11.74
C ASP A 155 8.98 0.30 -11.58
N LYS A 156 9.02 1.29 -12.49
CA LYS A 156 9.94 2.44 -12.43
C LYS A 156 9.70 3.31 -11.20
N VAL A 157 8.44 3.67 -10.91
CA VAL A 157 8.11 4.48 -9.72
C VAL A 157 8.41 3.70 -8.43
N LEU A 158 8.13 2.40 -8.41
CA LEU A 158 8.47 1.52 -7.29
C LEU A 158 9.99 1.40 -7.09
N TRP A 159 10.76 1.33 -8.17
CA TRP A 159 12.22 1.37 -8.13
C TRP A 159 12.72 2.64 -7.45
N TYR A 160 12.23 3.83 -7.85
CA TYR A 160 12.61 5.09 -7.19
C TYR A 160 12.20 5.12 -5.73
N TYR A 161 11.02 4.63 -5.41
CA TYR A 161 10.55 4.57 -4.03
C TYR A 161 11.48 3.69 -3.17
N TYR A 162 11.88 2.51 -3.65
CA TYR A 162 12.86 1.68 -2.94
C TYR A 162 14.24 2.32 -2.88
N ARG A 163 14.71 2.93 -3.97
CA ARG A 163 16.00 3.62 -4.01
C ARG A 163 16.07 4.77 -2.99
N VAL A 164 15.05 5.61 -2.93
CA VAL A 164 14.96 6.73 -1.97
C VAL A 164 14.92 6.21 -0.53
N ASN A 165 14.13 5.15 -0.24
CA ASN A 165 14.17 4.52 1.09
C ASN A 165 15.57 4.04 1.44
N GLY A 166 16.19 3.26 0.55
CA GLY A 166 17.54 2.72 0.78
C GLY A 166 18.57 3.81 1.04
N LEU A 167 18.55 4.90 0.26
CA LEU A 167 19.46 6.03 0.45
C LEU A 167 19.31 6.68 1.82
N ILE A 168 18.07 6.91 2.29
CA ILE A 168 17.81 7.49 3.62
C ILE A 168 18.40 6.61 4.72
N TYR A 169 18.17 5.30 4.67
CA TYR A 169 18.65 4.39 5.70
C TYR A 169 20.14 4.03 5.60
N SER A 170 20.83 4.46 4.54
CA SER A 170 22.28 4.38 4.40
C SER A 170 22.95 5.76 4.51
N HIS A 171 22.29 6.74 5.14
CA HIS A 171 22.84 8.07 5.41
C HIS A 171 23.29 8.84 4.15
N ASN A 172 22.53 8.69 3.07
CA ASN A 172 22.70 9.44 1.83
C ASN A 172 21.42 10.21 1.48
N GLU A 173 20.98 11.02 2.44
CA GLU A 173 19.74 11.78 2.38
C GLU A 173 19.75 12.87 1.31
N GLU A 174 20.91 13.46 1.00
CA GLU A 174 21.01 14.51 -0.01
C GLU A 174 20.64 14.00 -1.40
N GLU A 175 21.15 12.82 -1.78
CA GLU A 175 20.79 12.18 -3.04
C GLU A 175 19.32 11.73 -3.03
N ALA A 176 18.82 11.25 -1.88
CA ALA A 176 17.40 10.88 -1.74
C ALA A 176 16.48 12.08 -2.00
N ILE A 177 16.78 13.24 -1.41
CA ILE A 177 16.03 14.49 -1.58
C ILE A 177 16.13 14.98 -3.03
N LYS A 178 17.32 14.94 -3.62
CA LYS A 178 17.54 15.33 -5.01
C LYS A 178 16.68 14.52 -5.98
N ILE A 179 16.64 13.19 -5.82
CA ILE A 179 15.78 12.31 -6.62
C ILE A 179 14.31 12.71 -6.51
N VAL A 180 13.83 12.99 -5.29
CA VAL A 180 12.43 13.40 -5.06
C VAL A 180 12.10 14.72 -5.75
N ASP A 181 13.00 15.71 -5.68
CA ASP A 181 12.76 17.05 -6.20
C ASP A 181 12.83 17.10 -7.72
N GLU A 182 13.89 16.56 -8.31
CA GLU A 182 14.12 16.57 -9.77
C GLU A 182 13.05 15.77 -10.54
N ARG A 183 12.47 14.74 -9.91
CA ARG A 183 11.49 13.84 -10.53
C ARG A 183 10.07 14.00 -10.00
N SER A 184 9.80 15.08 -9.28
CA SER A 184 8.48 15.36 -8.69
C SER A 184 7.32 15.27 -9.70
N GLY A 185 7.55 15.64 -10.96
CA GLY A 185 6.58 15.50 -12.05
C GLY A 185 6.29 14.05 -12.46
N GLU A 186 7.28 13.15 -12.38
CA GLU A 186 7.11 11.72 -12.66
C GLU A 186 6.26 11.03 -11.57
N PHE A 187 6.27 11.57 -10.34
CA PHE A 187 5.64 10.96 -9.17
C PHE A 187 4.28 11.57 -8.81
N TYR A 188 3.62 12.32 -9.69
CA TYR A 188 2.46 13.14 -9.31
C TYR A 188 1.32 12.38 -8.60
N LYS A 189 1.03 11.13 -8.98
CA LYS A 189 0.03 10.27 -8.31
C LYS A 189 0.52 9.75 -6.95
N GLN A 190 1.82 9.53 -6.78
CA GLN A 190 2.45 9.00 -5.57
C GLN A 190 3.12 10.09 -4.73
N LYS A 191 2.92 11.36 -5.07
CA LYS A 191 3.66 12.50 -4.51
C LYS A 191 3.69 12.48 -3.00
N LYS A 192 2.56 12.17 -2.35
CA LYS A 192 2.46 12.06 -0.88
C LYS A 192 3.45 11.08 -0.26
N TYR A 193 3.75 9.97 -0.94
CA TYR A 193 4.68 8.95 -0.45
C TYR A 193 6.13 9.42 -0.58
N PHE A 194 6.48 10.10 -1.66
CA PHE A 194 7.82 10.65 -1.88
C PHE A 194 8.08 11.88 -0.99
N ASP A 195 7.10 12.77 -0.84
CA ASP A 195 7.16 13.89 0.10
C ASP A 195 7.37 13.39 1.54
N ARG A 196 6.66 12.33 1.95
CA ARG A 196 6.87 11.69 3.25
C ARG A 196 8.31 11.17 3.41
N LEU A 197 8.88 10.55 2.36
CA LEU A 197 10.28 10.12 2.39
C LEU A 197 11.24 11.32 2.47
N LYS A 198 10.96 12.41 1.75
CA LYS A 198 11.71 13.66 1.86
C LYS A 198 11.68 14.21 3.29
N ALA A 199 10.52 14.19 3.95
CA ALA A 199 10.42 14.59 5.35
C ALA A 199 11.24 13.67 6.27
N LYS A 200 11.26 12.36 6.03
CA LYS A 200 12.11 11.41 6.77
C LYS A 200 13.60 11.67 6.57
N ALA A 201 14.01 12.01 5.35
CA ALA A 201 15.39 12.41 5.04
C ALA A 201 15.79 13.68 5.82
N PHE A 202 14.90 14.69 5.89
CA PHE A 202 15.15 15.86 6.72
C PHE A 202 15.25 15.53 8.21
N ILE A 203 14.41 14.62 8.72
CA ILE A 203 14.48 14.18 10.12
C ILE A 203 15.82 13.50 10.43
N SER A 204 16.31 12.61 9.56
CA SER A 204 17.61 11.94 9.81
C SER A 204 18.81 12.88 9.68
N GLN A 205 18.66 13.99 8.96
CA GLN A 205 19.63 15.11 8.95
C GLN A 205 19.44 16.12 10.10
N GLU A 206 18.56 15.84 11.07
CA GLU A 206 18.20 16.78 12.16
C GLU A 206 17.61 18.12 11.69
N LYS A 207 17.18 18.23 10.42
CA LYS A 207 16.54 19.41 9.83
C LYS A 207 15.04 19.40 10.11
N ILE A 208 14.67 19.47 11.38
CA ILE A 208 13.28 19.26 11.85
C ILE A 208 12.31 20.28 11.26
N GLU A 209 12.70 21.54 11.12
CA GLU A 209 11.86 22.61 10.55
C GLU A 209 11.46 22.30 9.11
N ASN A 210 12.39 21.79 8.29
CA ASN A 210 12.12 21.41 6.91
C ASN A 210 11.13 20.25 6.85
N ALA A 211 11.28 19.25 7.74
CA ALA A 211 10.35 18.14 7.83
C ALA A 211 8.94 18.61 8.21
N ILE A 212 8.83 19.56 9.15
CA ILE A 212 7.56 20.17 9.56
C ILE A 212 6.86 20.86 8.40
N GLU A 213 7.57 21.66 7.61
CA GLU A 213 6.97 22.33 6.46
C GLU A 213 6.45 21.32 5.43
N VAL A 214 7.19 20.22 5.19
CA VAL A 214 6.70 19.14 4.33
C VAL A 214 5.43 18.50 4.92
N TYR A 215 5.44 18.10 6.19
CA TYR A 215 4.26 17.48 6.81
C TYR A 215 3.06 18.41 6.88
N LYS A 216 3.27 19.70 7.13
CA LYS A 216 2.23 20.73 7.12
C LYS A 216 1.49 20.76 5.79
N THR A 217 2.17 20.56 4.66
CA THR A 217 1.51 20.41 3.35
C THR A 217 0.77 19.08 3.22
N LEU A 218 1.38 17.98 3.71
CA LEU A 218 0.81 16.63 3.62
C LEU A 218 -0.47 16.43 4.44
N VAL A 219 -0.62 17.18 5.55
CA VAL A 219 -1.81 17.09 6.42
C VAL A 219 -2.95 18.03 6.02
N THR A 220 -2.85 18.68 4.86
CA THR A 220 -3.94 19.51 4.32
C THR A 220 -5.06 18.66 3.71
N GLY A 221 -6.30 19.15 3.75
CA GLY A 221 -7.46 18.46 3.16
C GLY A 221 -7.90 17.22 3.95
N ARG A 222 -7.86 16.04 3.33
CA ARG A 222 -8.25 14.74 3.92
C ARG A 222 -7.03 13.81 4.01
N PRO A 223 -6.10 14.08 4.93
CA PRO A 223 -4.90 13.27 5.04
C PRO A 223 -5.20 11.89 5.63
N ASP A 224 -4.37 10.93 5.28
CA ASP A 224 -4.37 9.63 5.93
C ASP A 224 -3.99 9.77 7.41
N TRP A 225 -4.56 8.93 8.27
CA TRP A 225 -4.33 9.00 9.72
C TRP A 225 -2.84 8.90 10.09
N TRP A 226 -2.05 8.14 9.34
CA TRP A 226 -0.62 7.95 9.63
C TRP A 226 0.22 9.20 9.32
N LEU A 227 -0.22 10.06 8.39
CA LEU A 227 0.42 11.37 8.16
C LEU A 227 0.16 12.32 9.33
N LEU A 228 -1.08 12.30 9.85
CA LEU A 228 -1.46 13.08 11.03
C LEU A 228 -0.68 12.63 12.27
N HIS A 229 -0.53 11.31 12.45
CA HIS A 229 0.27 10.74 13.54
C HIS A 229 1.74 11.15 13.43
N GLU A 230 2.39 10.93 12.29
CA GLU A 230 3.81 11.30 12.10
C GLU A 230 4.05 12.80 12.29
N TYR A 231 3.12 13.65 11.85
CA TYR A 231 3.22 15.08 12.07
C TYR A 231 3.04 15.46 13.55
N GLY A 232 2.07 14.83 14.23
CA GLY A 232 1.88 15.01 15.67
C GLY A 232 3.13 14.66 16.46
N ASP A 233 3.74 13.50 16.18
CA ASP A 233 4.99 13.06 16.82
C ASP A 233 6.13 14.04 16.60
N LEU A 234 6.23 14.62 15.40
CA LEU A 234 7.25 15.61 15.08
C LEU A 234 7.08 16.90 15.88
N LEU A 235 5.84 17.36 16.08
CA LEU A 235 5.51 18.52 16.91
C LEU A 235 5.80 18.26 18.40
N LEU A 236 5.48 17.06 18.90
CA LEU A 236 5.81 16.65 20.26
C LEU A 236 7.33 16.67 20.51
N LYS A 237 8.14 16.21 19.55
CA LYS A 237 9.61 16.28 19.62
C LYS A 237 10.15 17.72 19.69
N GLN A 238 9.42 18.69 19.14
CA GLN A 238 9.73 20.11 19.28
C GLN A 238 9.19 20.74 20.57
N GLY A 239 8.56 19.97 21.46
CA GLY A 239 7.94 20.49 22.68
C GLY A 239 6.61 21.22 22.45
N LYS A 240 6.04 21.16 21.23
CA LYS A 240 4.71 21.72 20.93
C LYS A 240 3.63 20.71 21.32
N ILE A 241 3.48 20.51 22.62
CA ILE A 241 2.69 19.42 23.20
C ILE A 241 1.21 19.49 22.78
N GLU A 242 0.60 20.67 22.88
CA GLU A 242 -0.82 20.87 22.58
C GLU A 242 -1.13 20.66 21.09
N ASP A 243 -0.28 21.19 20.21
CA ASP A 243 -0.43 21.02 18.76
C ASP A 243 -0.25 19.55 18.36
N GLY A 244 0.82 18.92 18.86
CA GLY A 244 1.11 17.51 18.61
C GLY A 244 -0.05 16.62 19.05
N PHE A 245 -0.56 16.85 20.27
CA PHE A 245 -1.72 16.14 20.79
C PHE A 245 -2.96 16.32 19.92
N SER A 246 -3.25 17.54 19.45
CA SER A 246 -4.36 17.81 18.53
C SER A 246 -4.29 16.96 17.26
N TYR A 247 -3.09 16.80 16.69
CA TYR A 247 -2.87 15.96 15.51
C TYR A 247 -3.01 14.46 15.81
N LEU A 248 -2.56 13.98 16.97
CA LEU A 248 -2.78 12.60 17.38
C LEU A 248 -4.28 12.28 17.54
N ILE A 249 -5.05 13.19 18.13
CA ILE A 249 -6.51 13.03 18.27
C ILE A 249 -7.20 13.01 16.91
N ARG A 250 -6.79 13.89 15.98
CA ARG A 250 -7.28 13.87 14.59
C ARG A 250 -6.92 12.55 13.89
N ALA A 251 -5.72 12.02 14.11
CA ALA A 251 -5.30 10.72 13.58
C ALA A 251 -6.17 9.58 14.13
N ALA A 252 -6.53 9.62 15.43
CA ALA A 252 -7.32 8.57 16.08
C ALA A 252 -8.72 8.44 15.45
N VAL A 253 -9.35 9.56 15.11
CA VAL A 253 -10.69 9.58 14.52
C VAL A 253 -10.71 9.43 12.99
N ALA A 254 -9.59 9.69 12.31
CA ALA A 254 -9.50 9.60 10.86
C ALA A 254 -9.71 8.15 10.35
N PRO A 255 -10.36 7.90 9.21
CA PRO A 255 -10.48 6.55 8.66
C PRO A 255 -9.13 5.90 8.32
N PRO A 256 -9.05 4.56 8.27
CA PRO A 256 -10.08 3.60 8.71
C PRO A 256 -10.09 3.44 10.24
N MET A 257 -11.25 3.12 10.81
CA MET A 257 -11.37 2.73 12.22
C MET A 257 -11.03 1.24 12.36
N LYS A 258 -9.73 0.94 12.32
CA LYS A 258 -9.14 -0.39 12.47
C LYS A 258 -8.12 -0.35 13.61
N PRO A 259 -8.48 -0.79 14.83
CA PRO A 259 -7.64 -0.67 16.02
C PRO A 259 -6.24 -1.29 15.84
N GLU A 260 -6.15 -2.41 15.13
CA GLU A 260 -4.92 -3.12 14.81
C GLU A 260 -3.91 -2.26 14.03
N LEU A 261 -4.39 -1.31 13.22
CA LEU A 261 -3.53 -0.38 12.47
C LEU A 261 -3.06 0.80 13.32
N LYS A 262 -3.75 1.14 14.42
CA LYS A 262 -3.55 2.36 15.22
C LYS A 262 -3.00 2.09 16.62
N VAL A 263 -2.58 0.86 16.89
CA VAL A 263 -2.18 0.40 18.22
C VAL A 263 -1.07 1.26 18.86
N THR A 264 -0.09 1.70 18.07
CA THR A 264 0.98 2.60 18.53
C THR A 264 0.44 4.00 18.82
N LEU A 265 -0.39 4.55 17.92
CA LEU A 265 -1.04 5.84 18.12
C LEU A 265 -1.84 5.91 19.43
N PHE A 266 -2.54 4.84 19.82
CA PHE A 266 -3.23 4.81 21.11
C PHE A 266 -2.26 4.91 22.28
N SER A 267 -1.15 4.18 22.25
CA SER A 267 -0.11 4.30 23.29
C SER A 267 0.51 5.70 23.32
N ASP A 268 0.72 6.33 22.17
CA ASP A 268 1.28 7.67 22.08
C ASP A 268 0.32 8.72 22.66
N ILE A 269 -0.98 8.63 22.35
CA ILE A 269 -2.01 9.47 22.97
C ILE A 269 -2.01 9.32 24.49
N GLY A 270 -1.93 8.08 25.00
CA GLY A 270 -1.82 7.83 26.44
C GLY A 270 -0.59 8.48 27.06
N THR A 271 0.56 8.38 26.40
CA THR A 271 1.82 8.97 26.86
C THR A 271 1.73 10.50 26.93
N VAL A 272 1.16 11.13 25.91
CA VAL A 272 0.97 12.59 25.89
C VAL A 272 -0.04 13.05 26.95
N LEU A 273 -1.11 12.28 27.20
CA LEU A 273 -2.06 12.58 28.28
C LEU A 273 -1.40 12.56 29.67
N VAL A 274 -0.45 11.64 29.90
CA VAL A 274 0.37 11.65 31.13
C VAL A 274 1.21 12.93 31.21
N GLN A 275 1.89 13.32 30.13
CA GLN A 275 2.67 14.56 30.07
C GLN A 275 1.81 15.82 30.34
N MET A 276 0.58 15.82 29.83
CA MET A 276 -0.42 16.88 30.07
C MET A 276 -1.08 16.81 31.46
N LYS A 277 -0.60 15.93 32.36
CA LYS A 277 -1.14 15.71 33.72
C LYS A 277 -2.60 15.25 33.74
N ASN A 278 -3.03 14.46 32.75
CA ASN A 278 -4.35 13.84 32.65
C ASN A 278 -4.28 12.30 32.71
N PRO A 279 -3.71 11.69 33.76
CA PRO A 279 -3.44 10.25 33.82
C PRO A 279 -4.70 9.37 33.74
N GLU A 280 -5.83 9.83 34.31
CA GLU A 280 -7.11 9.10 34.24
C GLU A 280 -7.58 8.87 32.80
N GLN A 281 -7.26 9.81 31.90
CA GLN A 281 -7.61 9.72 30.49
C GLN A 281 -6.58 8.89 29.71
N ALA A 282 -5.36 8.73 30.22
CA ALA A 282 -4.31 7.93 29.58
C ALA A 282 -4.57 6.42 29.72
N ILE A 283 -5.05 5.97 30.88
CA ILE A 283 -5.32 4.56 31.20
C ILE A 283 -6.11 3.81 30.10
N PRO A 284 -7.29 4.29 29.63
CA PRO A 284 -8.05 3.58 28.61
C PRO A 284 -7.30 3.42 27.29
N HIS A 285 -6.38 4.34 26.96
CA HIS A 285 -5.58 4.26 25.75
C HIS A 285 -4.50 3.19 25.84
N PHE A 286 -3.82 3.08 26.99
CA PHE A 286 -2.86 1.99 27.23
C PHE A 286 -3.54 0.63 27.27
N GLN A 287 -4.71 0.55 27.92
CA GLN A 287 -5.51 -0.68 27.96
C GLN A 287 -5.99 -1.08 26.55
N LEU A 288 -6.44 -0.12 25.73
CA LEU A 288 -6.81 -0.38 24.34
C LEU A 288 -5.62 -0.90 23.52
N ALA A 289 -4.47 -0.23 23.62
CA ALA A 289 -3.26 -0.66 22.93
C ALA A 289 -2.83 -2.08 23.36
N LYS A 290 -2.99 -2.42 24.64
CA LYS A 290 -2.68 -3.74 25.20
C LYS A 290 -3.63 -4.80 24.64
N ALA A 291 -4.94 -4.58 24.76
CA ALA A 291 -5.95 -5.54 24.33
C ALA A 291 -5.84 -5.85 22.83
N VAL A 292 -5.56 -4.84 22.00
CA VAL A 292 -5.33 -5.03 20.56
C VAL A 292 -4.07 -5.85 20.30
N ARG A 293 -2.97 -5.63 21.03
CA ARG A 293 -1.75 -6.43 20.87
C ARG A 293 -1.99 -7.89 21.27
N GLU A 294 -2.68 -8.13 22.38
CA GLU A 294 -3.01 -9.48 22.86
C GLU A 294 -3.93 -10.22 21.88
N GLU A 295 -4.93 -9.57 21.30
CA GLU A 295 -5.81 -10.18 20.28
C GLU A 295 -5.05 -10.58 19.00
N GLN A 296 -3.94 -9.90 18.69
CA GLN A 296 -3.11 -10.17 17.52
C GLN A 296 -1.89 -11.05 17.81
N ASP A 297 -1.77 -11.60 19.03
CA ASP A 297 -0.60 -12.35 19.51
C ASP A 297 0.72 -11.57 19.38
N TRP A 298 0.66 -10.23 19.52
CA TRP A 298 1.83 -9.35 19.49
C TRP A 298 2.40 -9.10 20.89
N GLY A 299 3.72 -8.87 20.97
CA GLY A 299 4.37 -8.48 22.22
C GLY A 299 3.84 -7.14 22.77
N ILE A 300 3.41 -7.13 24.03
CA ILE A 300 2.77 -5.97 24.68
C ILE A 300 3.74 -4.85 25.12
N GLY A 301 5.05 -5.09 25.10
CA GLY A 301 6.06 -4.10 25.47
C GLY A 301 5.91 -3.56 26.89
N ASP A 302 6.00 -2.24 27.04
CA ASP A 302 5.96 -1.51 28.32
C ASP A 302 4.54 -1.17 28.80
N LEU A 303 3.50 -1.66 28.13
CA LEU A 303 2.12 -1.25 28.42
C LEU A 303 1.65 -1.62 29.83
N ASN A 304 2.05 -2.78 30.35
CA ASN A 304 1.72 -3.17 31.73
C ASN A 304 2.35 -2.22 32.75
N GLU A 305 3.63 -1.85 32.55
CA GLU A 305 4.32 -0.89 33.40
C GLU A 305 3.62 0.48 33.36
N LYS A 306 3.29 0.98 32.17
CA LYS A 306 2.54 2.22 31.98
C LYS A 306 1.19 2.22 32.71
N ILE A 307 0.47 1.10 32.72
CA ILE A 307 -0.84 0.97 33.40
C ILE A 307 -0.65 0.94 34.93
N THR A 308 0.28 0.13 35.43
CA THR A 308 0.54 -0.02 36.87
C THR A 308 1.10 1.25 37.50
N ASN A 309 1.98 1.97 36.81
CA ASN A 309 2.52 3.24 37.28
C ASN A 309 1.44 4.32 37.45
N LEU A 310 0.29 4.18 36.80
CA LEU A 310 -0.88 5.05 36.97
C LEU A 310 -1.86 4.54 38.03
N GLY A 311 -1.50 3.52 38.82
CA GLY A 311 -2.33 2.95 39.88
C GLY A 311 -3.55 2.16 39.40
N SER A 312 -3.57 1.75 38.12
CA SER A 312 -4.68 1.00 37.53
C SER A 312 -4.39 -0.49 37.47
N GLU A 313 -5.42 -1.32 37.63
CA GLU A 313 -5.31 -2.77 37.51
C GLU A 313 -5.05 -3.21 36.06
N ILE A 314 -4.05 -4.08 35.89
CA ILE A 314 -3.66 -4.66 34.59
C ILE A 314 -4.77 -5.55 34.00
N ASN A 315 -5.62 -6.13 34.86
CA ASN A 315 -6.61 -7.16 34.53
C ASN A 315 -8.00 -6.58 34.20
N ASN A 316 -8.07 -5.36 33.67
CA ASN A 316 -9.34 -4.80 33.22
C ASN A 316 -9.94 -5.70 32.12
N LYS A 317 -11.06 -6.36 32.42
CA LYS A 317 -11.77 -7.30 31.53
C LYS A 317 -12.57 -6.60 30.42
N ALA A 318 -12.40 -5.29 30.24
CA ALA A 318 -13.10 -4.55 29.20
C ALA A 318 -12.69 -5.05 27.81
N ASP A 319 -13.68 -5.35 26.98
CA ASP A 319 -13.43 -5.69 25.57
C ASP A 319 -12.93 -4.47 24.77
N ILE A 320 -12.31 -4.74 23.61
CA ILE A 320 -11.77 -3.70 22.70
C ILE A 320 -12.83 -2.67 22.32
N ARG A 321 -14.08 -3.10 22.10
CA ARG A 321 -15.19 -2.20 21.70
C ARG A 321 -15.50 -1.18 22.81
N THR A 322 -15.50 -1.62 24.04
CA THR A 322 -15.73 -0.80 25.23
C THR A 322 -14.58 0.19 25.42
N LEU A 323 -13.34 -0.27 25.31
CA LEU A 323 -12.14 0.56 25.39
C LEU A 323 -12.10 1.63 24.28
N ILE A 324 -12.50 1.27 23.05
CA ILE A 324 -12.65 2.24 21.95
C ILE A 324 -13.68 3.30 22.32
N ARG A 325 -14.85 2.93 22.85
CA ARG A 325 -15.89 3.89 23.23
C ARG A 325 -15.39 4.85 24.32
N MET A 326 -14.64 4.34 25.30
CA MET A 326 -14.01 5.16 26.34
C MET A 326 -13.04 6.18 25.72
N CYS A 327 -12.15 5.72 24.84
CA CYS A 327 -11.19 6.60 24.15
C CYS A 327 -11.91 7.62 23.25
N GLN A 328 -12.95 7.22 22.51
CA GLN A 328 -13.75 8.12 21.67
C GLN A 328 -14.38 9.26 22.47
N ASN A 329 -14.93 8.98 23.66
CA ASN A 329 -15.48 10.02 24.52
C ASN A 329 -14.41 11.05 24.93
N ILE A 330 -13.15 10.61 25.11
CA ILE A 330 -12.02 11.48 25.38
C ILE A 330 -11.66 12.29 24.13
N TRP A 331 -11.51 11.65 22.97
CA TRP A 331 -11.18 12.30 21.71
C TRP A 331 -12.15 13.43 21.35
N GLN A 332 -13.46 13.22 21.56
CA GLN A 332 -14.49 14.23 21.28
C GLN A 332 -14.34 15.50 22.13
N ARG A 333 -13.71 15.43 23.31
CA ARG A 333 -13.46 16.60 24.16
C ARG A 333 -12.33 17.48 23.63
N TYR A 334 -11.37 16.88 22.92
CA TYR A 334 -10.17 17.55 22.42
C TYR A 334 -10.19 17.82 20.92
N LEU A 335 -11.17 17.30 20.19
CA LEU A 335 -11.36 17.65 18.81
C LEU A 335 -11.64 19.16 18.70
N PRO A 336 -10.87 19.90 17.86
CA PRO A 336 -11.12 21.31 17.66
C PRO A 336 -12.57 21.53 17.18
N LYS A 337 -13.29 22.49 17.75
CA LYS A 337 -14.69 22.79 17.36
C LYS A 337 -14.81 23.22 15.88
N ASP A 338 -13.73 23.75 15.30
CA ASP A 338 -13.60 24.09 13.88
C ASP A 338 -12.97 22.98 13.03
N SER A 339 -12.62 21.84 13.62
CA SER A 339 -12.16 20.69 12.85
C SER A 339 -13.36 20.06 12.15
N SER A 340 -13.56 20.50 10.91
CA SER A 340 -14.36 19.87 9.85
C SER A 340 -14.04 18.39 9.58
N VAL A 341 -13.24 17.73 10.43
CA VAL A 341 -12.95 16.29 10.41
C VAL A 341 -14.14 15.47 10.93
N THR A 342 -15.07 16.07 11.70
CA THR A 342 -16.33 15.41 12.09
C THR A 342 -17.54 15.82 11.26
N ASP A 343 -17.44 16.82 10.37
CA ASP A 343 -18.57 17.32 9.57
C ASP A 343 -18.63 16.72 8.15
N THR A 344 -17.73 15.79 7.78
CA THR A 344 -17.82 15.06 6.49
C THR A 344 -18.85 13.93 6.50
N ASN A 345 -19.48 13.67 7.65
CA ASN A 345 -20.71 12.89 7.75
C ASN A 345 -21.98 13.77 7.63
N ARG A 346 -21.88 15.02 7.17
CA ARG A 346 -23.03 15.72 6.56
C ARG A 346 -23.54 14.89 5.39
N LYS A 347 -24.51 14.03 5.71
CA LYS A 347 -25.50 13.38 4.83
C LYS A 347 -25.12 13.46 3.35
N THR A 348 -24.26 12.54 2.91
CA THR A 348 -24.03 12.30 1.47
C THR A 348 -25.30 11.82 0.76
N LYS A 349 -26.38 11.56 1.52
CA LYS A 349 -27.69 11.17 1.04
C LYS A 349 -28.77 12.17 1.46
N GLY A 350 -29.56 12.62 0.49
CA GLY A 350 -30.76 13.43 0.74
C GLY A 350 -30.52 14.93 0.93
N LEU A 351 -29.46 15.49 0.34
CA LEU A 351 -29.24 16.94 0.27
C LEU A 351 -30.35 17.60 -0.56
N VAL A 352 -30.67 18.86 -0.24
CA VAL A 352 -31.70 19.64 -0.94
C VAL A 352 -31.10 20.92 -1.48
N GLY A 353 -31.31 21.20 -2.76
CA GLY A 353 -30.83 22.41 -3.42
C GLY A 353 -31.65 22.78 -4.63
N LYS A 354 -31.32 23.92 -5.25
CA LYS A 354 -31.96 24.42 -6.47
C LYS A 354 -31.07 24.19 -7.68
N VAL A 355 -31.65 23.71 -8.77
CA VAL A 355 -30.95 23.61 -10.06
C VAL A 355 -30.60 25.01 -10.56
N THR A 356 -29.36 25.22 -10.99
CA THR A 356 -28.82 26.51 -11.46
C THR A 356 -27.88 26.28 -12.64
N GLY A 357 -27.79 27.25 -13.55
CA GLY A 357 -26.91 27.16 -14.71
C GLY A 357 -27.28 26.05 -15.70
N LEU A 358 -28.55 25.61 -15.70
CA LEU A 358 -29.10 24.73 -16.73
C LEU A 358 -29.31 25.55 -18.00
N ILE A 359 -28.59 25.19 -19.06
CA ILE A 359 -28.61 25.85 -20.37
C ILE A 359 -28.82 24.78 -21.42
N ASP A 360 -29.69 25.03 -22.40
CA ASP A 360 -29.98 24.09 -23.47
C ASP A 360 -28.71 23.71 -24.25
N GLY A 361 -28.55 22.43 -24.59
CA GLY A 361 -27.35 21.88 -25.23
C GLY A 361 -26.10 21.74 -24.34
N ARG A 362 -26.08 22.25 -23.10
CA ARG A 362 -24.94 22.07 -22.18
C ARG A 362 -25.05 20.74 -21.41
N PRO A 363 -24.00 19.90 -21.35
CA PRO A 363 -24.08 18.57 -20.71
C PRO A 363 -24.00 18.60 -19.17
N PHE A 364 -24.02 19.79 -18.56
CA PHE A 364 -23.92 19.95 -17.11
C PHE A 364 -24.65 21.21 -16.62
N CYS A 365 -25.00 21.17 -15.34
CA CYS A 365 -25.51 22.28 -14.56
C CYS A 365 -24.95 22.19 -13.12
N PHE A 366 -25.47 23.02 -12.21
CA PHE A 366 -25.11 22.98 -10.80
C PHE A 366 -26.35 22.91 -9.91
N ILE A 367 -26.24 22.26 -8.76
CA ILE A 367 -27.26 22.31 -7.71
C ILE A 367 -26.71 23.15 -6.56
N LYS A 368 -27.42 24.21 -6.20
CA LYS A 368 -27.01 25.15 -5.16
C LYS A 368 -27.85 24.95 -3.89
N THR A 369 -27.19 24.68 -2.78
CA THR A 369 -27.83 24.44 -1.48
C THR A 369 -28.05 25.77 -0.72
N GLN A 370 -28.84 25.74 0.35
CA GLN A 370 -29.15 26.93 1.15
C GLN A 370 -27.91 27.54 1.83
N ASP A 371 -26.91 26.72 2.15
CA ASP A 371 -25.60 27.14 2.67
C ASP A 371 -24.65 27.64 1.56
N ASN A 372 -25.19 27.99 0.39
CA ASN A 372 -24.49 28.61 -0.74
C ASN A 372 -23.43 27.70 -1.40
N GLN A 373 -23.36 26.41 -1.04
CA GLN A 373 -22.50 25.44 -1.70
C GLN A 373 -23.06 25.07 -3.08
N SER A 374 -22.17 24.76 -4.03
CA SER A 374 -22.52 24.44 -5.42
C SER A 374 -21.94 23.10 -5.81
N TYR A 375 -22.81 22.21 -6.28
CA TYR A 375 -22.48 20.84 -6.65
C TYR A 375 -22.61 20.65 -8.15
N PHE A 376 -21.60 20.04 -8.78
CA PHE A 376 -21.65 19.71 -10.20
C PHE A 376 -22.72 18.64 -10.46
N CYS A 377 -23.55 18.81 -11.48
CA CYS A 377 -24.56 17.83 -11.87
C CYS A 377 -24.53 17.64 -13.39
N SER A 378 -24.49 16.40 -13.87
CA SER A 378 -24.67 16.14 -15.30
C SER A 378 -26.15 16.30 -15.64
N THR A 379 -26.47 16.91 -16.78
CA THR A 379 -27.89 17.08 -17.18
C THR A 379 -28.61 15.76 -17.37
N SER A 380 -27.89 14.69 -17.68
CA SER A 380 -28.41 13.31 -17.72
C SER A 380 -28.83 12.75 -16.36
N ASP A 381 -28.33 13.32 -15.25
CA ASP A 381 -28.66 12.88 -13.89
C ASP A 381 -29.87 13.64 -13.32
N LEU A 382 -30.41 14.64 -14.03
CA LEU A 382 -31.59 15.41 -13.63
C LEU A 382 -32.89 14.67 -13.99
N PRO A 383 -33.99 14.93 -13.24
CA PRO A 383 -35.33 14.54 -13.67
C PRO A 383 -35.68 15.09 -15.06
N LYS A 384 -36.46 14.32 -15.84
CA LYS A 384 -36.95 14.77 -17.14
C LYS A 384 -37.77 16.06 -16.98
N GLY A 385 -37.48 17.07 -17.82
CA GLY A 385 -38.16 18.36 -17.78
C GLY A 385 -37.68 19.31 -16.69
N ALA A 386 -36.49 19.07 -16.10
CA ALA A 386 -35.96 19.95 -15.07
C ALA A 386 -35.73 21.39 -15.57
N ILE A 387 -35.95 22.37 -14.68
CA ILE A 387 -35.78 23.81 -14.97
C ILE A 387 -34.86 24.50 -13.96
N ASN A 388 -34.30 25.66 -14.32
CA ASN A 388 -33.57 26.49 -13.36
C ASN A 388 -34.48 26.90 -12.18
N ASN A 389 -33.88 27.03 -11.01
CA ASN A 389 -34.49 27.29 -9.71
C ASN A 389 -35.41 26.19 -9.15
N GLN A 390 -35.54 25.05 -9.83
CA GLN A 390 -36.30 23.90 -9.33
C GLN A 390 -35.60 23.27 -8.12
N SER A 391 -36.37 23.04 -7.06
CA SER A 391 -35.91 22.33 -5.86
C SER A 391 -35.78 20.83 -6.14
N VAL A 392 -34.63 20.27 -5.80
CA VAL A 392 -34.31 18.85 -6.00
C VAL A 392 -33.62 18.28 -4.77
N ARG A 393 -33.84 16.98 -4.56
CA ARG A 393 -33.12 16.16 -3.58
C ARG A 393 -32.06 15.34 -4.29
N PHE A 394 -30.86 15.23 -3.73
CA PHE A 394 -29.75 14.53 -4.36
C PHE A 394 -28.79 13.89 -3.35
N GLU A 395 -27.91 13.04 -3.88
CA GLU A 395 -26.77 12.46 -3.17
C GLU A 395 -25.47 12.99 -3.78
N VAL A 396 -24.34 12.90 -3.07
CA VAL A 396 -23.04 13.38 -3.58
C VAL A 396 -21.99 12.28 -3.58
N LYS A 397 -21.20 12.24 -4.66
CA LYS A 397 -20.01 11.38 -4.78
C LYS A 397 -18.76 12.21 -5.12
N PRO A 398 -17.55 11.75 -4.76
CA PRO A 398 -16.30 12.38 -5.20
C PRO A 398 -16.23 12.54 -6.73
N SER A 399 -15.66 13.65 -7.18
CA SER A 399 -15.39 13.97 -8.57
C SER A 399 -14.12 14.83 -8.67
N PHE A 400 -13.69 15.16 -9.89
CA PHE A 400 -12.47 15.92 -10.13
C PHE A 400 -12.67 16.95 -11.23
N ASP A 401 -12.39 18.23 -10.93
CA ASP A 401 -12.40 19.29 -11.92
C ASP A 401 -11.02 19.36 -12.58
N LYS A 402 -10.92 18.82 -13.81
CA LYS A 402 -9.66 18.81 -14.59
C LYS A 402 -9.14 20.21 -14.91
N LYS A 403 -10.01 21.22 -15.04
CA LYS A 403 -9.62 22.59 -15.40
C LYS A 403 -9.03 23.34 -14.20
N LYS A 404 -9.52 23.05 -12.99
CA LYS A 404 -9.05 23.67 -11.74
C LYS A 404 -8.06 22.80 -10.96
N ASN A 405 -7.79 21.59 -11.44
CA ASN A 405 -6.91 20.60 -10.82
C ASN A 405 -7.23 20.38 -9.32
N LYS A 406 -8.51 20.18 -9.01
CA LYS A 406 -9.00 20.07 -7.63
C LYS A 406 -10.10 19.02 -7.51
N GLU A 407 -10.11 18.29 -6.40
CA GLU A 407 -11.23 17.43 -6.01
C GLU A 407 -12.51 18.23 -5.80
N THR A 408 -13.62 17.69 -6.30
CA THR A 408 -14.96 18.29 -6.20
C THR A 408 -15.99 17.22 -5.85
N LEU A 409 -17.25 17.62 -5.65
CA LEU A 409 -18.37 16.72 -5.41
C LEU A 409 -19.36 16.80 -6.58
N LYS A 410 -19.77 15.63 -7.08
CA LYS A 410 -20.80 15.48 -8.11
C LYS A 410 -22.11 15.04 -7.47
N ALA A 411 -23.20 15.74 -7.78
CA ALA A 411 -24.55 15.33 -7.46
C ALA A 411 -24.99 14.15 -8.34
N VAL A 412 -25.59 13.15 -7.70
CA VAL A 412 -26.14 11.93 -8.31
C VAL A 412 -27.49 11.59 -7.67
N ASN A 413 -28.24 10.67 -8.28
CA ASN A 413 -29.55 10.23 -7.79
C ASN A 413 -30.52 11.42 -7.57
N VAL A 414 -30.52 12.41 -8.48
CA VAL A 414 -31.28 13.64 -8.33
C VAL A 414 -32.76 13.38 -8.58
N ARG A 415 -33.61 13.82 -7.65
CA ARG A 415 -35.07 13.66 -7.70
C ARG A 415 -35.75 14.99 -7.42
N GLN A 416 -36.88 15.24 -8.07
CA GLN A 416 -37.70 16.41 -7.79
C GLN A 416 -38.30 16.32 -6.37
N ILE A 417 -38.43 17.48 -5.71
CA ILE A 417 -39.15 17.65 -4.45
C ILE A 417 -40.51 18.27 -4.74
#